data_AF-A0A7S3CAS8-F1
#
_entry.id   AF-A0A7S3CAS8-F1
#
_cell.length_a   1.000
_cell.length_b   1.000
_cell.length_c   1.000
_cell.angle_alpha   90.00
_cell.angle_beta   90.00
_cell.angle_gamma   90.00
#
_symmetry.space_group_name_H-M   'P 1'
#
loop_
_entity.id
_entity.type
_entity.pdbx_description
1 polymer ?
#
loop_
_entity_poly.entity_id
_entity_poly.type
_entity_poly.pdbx_seq_one_letter_code
_entity_poly.pdbx_strand_id
1 'polypeptide(L)'
;DIAGFTKIASKATPGDVMIMLNRLFTLFDECCEYHNVFKVETIGDSYMCVSGLNTNGDGDRERQAEMGLTAHHHASRMVYFARDVLLATGEVTDPHGHPLEIRIGLHSGDVMSG
;
A
#
# COMPACT_ATOMS: atom_id res chain seq x y z
N ASP A 1 -0.38 -5.77 6.39
CA ASP A 1 -1.33 -6.90 6.29
C ASP A 1 -2.60 -6.58 7.07
N ILE A 2 -3.67 -7.36 6.87
CA ILE A 2 -4.94 -7.17 7.57
C ILE A 2 -4.90 -7.90 8.92
N ALA A 3 -5.12 -7.18 10.01
CA ALA A 3 -5.14 -7.78 11.34
C ALA A 3 -6.34 -8.73 11.48
N GLY A 4 -6.07 -9.99 11.84
CA GLY A 4 -7.12 -10.98 12.07
C GLY A 4 -7.80 -11.50 10.80
N PHE A 5 -7.20 -11.32 9.61
CA PHE A 5 -7.76 -11.75 8.33
C PHE A 5 -8.30 -13.18 8.32
N THR A 6 -7.56 -14.15 8.84
CA THR A 6 -7.99 -15.57 8.90
C THR A 6 -9.32 -15.75 9.61
N LYS A 7 -9.56 -14.98 10.69
CA LYS A 7 -10.81 -15.03 11.46
C LYS A 7 -11.96 -14.42 10.67
N ILE A 8 -11.73 -13.31 9.98
CA ILE A 8 -12.71 -12.66 9.10
C ILE A 8 -13.08 -13.60 7.95
N ALA A 9 -12.08 -14.07 7.22
CA ALA A 9 -12.27 -14.95 6.07
C ALA A 9 -12.96 -16.29 6.42
N SER A 10 -12.72 -16.83 7.62
CA SER A 10 -13.38 -18.07 8.08
C SER A 10 -14.89 -17.95 8.29
N LYS A 11 -15.43 -16.73 8.36
CA LYS A 11 -16.83 -16.44 8.66
C LYS A 11 -17.57 -15.73 7.52
N ALA A 12 -16.85 -15.35 6.46
CA ALA A 12 -17.37 -14.64 5.31
C ALA A 12 -17.43 -15.55 4.08
N THR A 13 -18.26 -15.21 3.10
CA THR A 13 -18.22 -15.93 1.83
C THR A 13 -16.98 -15.51 1.03
N PRO A 14 -16.46 -16.36 0.12
CA PRO A 14 -15.35 -15.97 -0.75
C PRO A 14 -15.63 -14.68 -1.54
N GLY A 15 -16.88 -14.45 -1.95
CA GLY A 15 -17.28 -13.22 -2.64
C GLY A 15 -17.14 -11.98 -1.75
N ASP A 16 -17.59 -12.06 -0.50
CA ASP A 16 -17.48 -10.94 0.44
C ASP A 16 -16.03 -10.60 0.75
N VAL A 17 -15.18 -11.61 0.92
CA VAL A 17 -13.74 -11.42 1.14
C VAL A 17 -13.10 -10.72 -0.06
N MET A 18 -13.44 -11.14 -1.28
CA MET A 18 -12.91 -10.52 -2.49
C MET A 18 -13.36 -9.06 -2.65
N ILE A 19 -14.62 -8.74 -2.33
CA ILE A 19 -15.12 -7.36 -2.36
C ILE A 19 -14.38 -6.49 -1.35
N MET A 20 -14.18 -7.00 -0.13
CA MET A 20 -13.43 -6.32 0.92
C MET A 20 -11.97 -6.05 0.49
N LEU A 21 -11.26 -7.09 0.02
CA LEU A 21 -9.88 -6.97 -0.45
C LEU A 21 -9.76 -6.00 -1.63
N ASN A 22 -10.68 -6.07 -2.59
CA ASN A 22 -10.67 -5.18 -3.74
C ASN A 22 -10.82 -3.71 -3.31
N ARG A 23 -11.78 -3.40 -2.43
CA ARG A 23 -11.96 -2.04 -1.91
C ARG A 23 -10.70 -1.54 -1.21
N LEU A 24 -10.11 -2.36 -0.34
CA LEU A 24 -8.92 -2.00 0.41
C LEU A 24 -7.72 -1.76 -0.52
N PHE A 25 -7.47 -2.66 -1.47
CA PHE A 25 -6.31 -2.53 -2.36
C PHE A 25 -6.48 -1.44 -3.40
N THR A 26 -7.70 -1.13 -3.86
CA THR A 26 -7.93 0.04 -4.70
C THR A 26 -7.55 1.33 -3.98
N LEU A 27 -7.91 1.48 -2.69
CA LEU A 27 -7.47 2.63 -1.89
C LEU A 27 -5.95 2.71 -1.73
N PHE A 28 -5.28 1.57 -1.59
CA PHE A 28 -3.83 1.54 -1.48
C PHE A 28 -3.16 1.88 -2.81
N ASP A 29 -3.75 1.46 -3.93
CA ASP A 29 -3.28 1.79 -5.27
C ASP A 29 -3.36 3.31 -5.53
N GLU A 30 -4.47 3.95 -5.13
CA GLU A 30 -4.61 5.42 -5.19
C GLU A 30 -3.56 6.14 -4.32
N CYS A 31 -3.29 5.62 -3.12
CA CYS A 31 -2.22 6.15 -2.27
C CYS A 31 -0.82 5.96 -2.89
N CYS A 32 -0.58 4.85 -3.58
CA CYS A 32 0.68 4.60 -4.28
C CYS A 32 0.93 5.65 -5.37
N GLU A 33 -0.09 5.96 -6.17
CA GLU A 33 0.00 6.96 -7.22
C GLU A 33 0.26 8.37 -6.68
N TYR A 34 -0.40 8.73 -5.57
CA TYR A 34 -0.24 10.02 -4.92
C TYR A 34 1.15 10.20 -4.29
N HIS A 35 1.67 9.16 -3.61
CA HIS A 35 2.95 9.22 -2.90
C HIS A 35 4.16 8.83 -3.77
N ASN A 36 3.95 8.53 -5.06
CA ASN A 36 4.99 8.01 -5.95
C ASN A 36 5.71 6.79 -5.33
N VAL A 37 4.90 5.83 -4.90
CA VAL A 37 5.30 4.54 -4.35
C VAL A 37 4.93 3.46 -5.36
N PHE A 38 5.83 2.52 -5.59
CA PHE A 38 5.62 1.42 -6.53
C PHE A 38 5.02 0.22 -5.81
N LYS A 39 3.86 -0.24 -6.27
CA LYS A 39 3.26 -1.51 -5.85
C LYS A 39 4.09 -2.66 -6.41
N VAL A 40 4.60 -3.52 -5.53
CA VAL A 40 5.38 -4.70 -5.94
C VAL A 40 4.42 -5.84 -6.23
N GLU A 41 3.69 -6.30 -5.22
CA GLU A 41 2.77 -7.42 -5.34
C GLU A 41 1.79 -7.47 -4.15
N THR A 42 0.81 -8.35 -4.25
CA THR A 42 -0.08 -8.71 -3.14
C THR A 42 0.12 -10.19 -2.80
N ILE A 43 0.19 -10.51 -1.50
CA ILE A 43 0.35 -11.88 -1.00
C ILE A 43 -0.77 -12.15 0.00
N GLY A 44 -1.85 -12.78 -0.48
CA GLY A 44 -3.05 -12.99 0.34
C GLY A 44 -3.67 -11.66 0.78
N ASP A 45 -3.63 -11.40 2.09
CA ASP A 45 -4.12 -10.17 2.75
C ASP A 45 -3.02 -9.11 2.95
N SER A 46 -1.81 -9.37 2.45
CA SER A 46 -0.68 -8.45 2.53
C SER A 46 -0.49 -7.69 1.22
N TYR A 47 -0.15 -6.41 1.35
CA TYR A 47 0.16 -5.51 0.24
C TYR A 47 1.62 -5.05 0.37
N MET A 48 2.42 -5.31 -0.66
CA MET A 48 3.83 -4.95 -0.67
C MET A 48 4.09 -3.83 -1.66
N CYS A 49 4.81 -2.81 -1.21
CA CYS A 49 5.19 -1.66 -2.00
C CYS A 49 6.55 -1.11 -1.58
N VAL A 50 7.14 -0.31 -2.45
CA VAL A 50 8.52 0.17 -2.31
C VAL A 50 8.65 1.56 -2.94
N SER A 51 9.56 2.37 -2.39
CA SER A 51 9.95 3.65 -2.98
C SER A 51 11.45 3.70 -3.20
N GLY A 52 11.88 4.43 -4.22
CA GLY A 52 13.31 4.60 -4.56
C GLY A 52 13.83 3.63 -5.62
N LEU A 53 13.00 2.75 -6.20
CA LEU A 53 13.38 1.90 -7.32
C LEU A 53 13.39 2.62 -8.69
N ASN A 54 12.69 3.75 -8.80
CA ASN A 54 12.49 4.43 -10.09
C ASN A 54 13.60 5.45 -10.37
N THR A 55 14.71 4.99 -10.95
CA THR A 55 15.73 5.88 -11.54
C THR A 55 15.92 5.70 -13.04
N ASN A 56 15.16 4.85 -13.74
CA ASN A 56 15.56 4.37 -15.07
C ASN A 56 14.62 4.75 -16.24
N GLY A 57 13.48 5.42 -15.98
CA GLY A 57 12.64 5.99 -17.03
C GLY A 57 12.71 7.52 -17.02
N ASP A 58 12.96 8.15 -18.16
CA ASP A 58 13.10 9.62 -18.26
C ASP A 58 11.84 10.36 -17.77
N GLY A 59 10.64 9.82 -18.01
CA GLY A 59 9.37 10.42 -17.56
C GLY A 59 9.15 10.39 -16.04
N ASP A 60 9.65 9.37 -15.33
CA ASP A 60 9.53 9.30 -13.87
C ASP A 60 10.47 10.28 -13.17
N ARG A 61 11.64 10.56 -13.78
CA ARG A 61 12.58 11.57 -13.27
C ARG A 61 12.02 12.97 -13.43
N GLU A 62 11.38 13.27 -14.56
CA GLU A 62 10.76 14.56 -14.83
C GLU A 62 9.61 14.82 -13.85
N ARG A 63 8.71 13.84 -13.69
CA ARG A 63 7.61 13.91 -12.71
C ARG A 63 8.11 14.04 -11.26
N GLN A 64 9.17 13.32 -10.90
CA GLN A 64 9.79 13.45 -9.58
C GLN A 64 10.44 14.84 -9.38
N ALA A 65 11.11 15.38 -10.40
CA ALA A 65 11.71 16.71 -10.35
C ALA A 65 10.65 17.82 -10.24
N GLU A 66 9.54 17.72 -10.97
CA GLU A 66 8.39 18.63 -10.87
C GLU A 66 7.77 18.64 -9.46
N MET A 67 7.73 17.48 -8.81
CA MET A 67 7.27 17.35 -7.42
C MET A 67 8.34 17.68 -6.37
N GLY A 68 9.56 18.08 -6.78
CA GLY A 68 10.68 18.35 -5.88
C GLY A 68 11.17 17.11 -5.11
N LEU A 69 10.86 15.90 -5.60
CA LEU A 69 11.19 14.64 -4.96
C LEU A 69 12.56 14.17 -5.44
N THR A 70 13.54 14.16 -4.54
CA THR A 70 14.84 13.53 -4.80
C THR A 70 14.83 12.07 -4.37
N ALA A 71 15.82 11.29 -4.84
CA ALA A 71 16.04 9.92 -4.37
C ALA A 71 16.21 9.84 -2.84
N HIS A 72 16.68 10.90 -2.19
CA HIS A 72 16.86 10.97 -0.74
C HIS A 72 15.54 11.02 0.06
N HIS A 73 14.39 11.28 -0.58
CA HIS A 73 13.09 11.37 0.11
C HIS A 73 12.28 10.07 0.12
N HIS A 74 12.84 8.94 -0.37
CA HIS A 74 12.10 7.67 -0.46
C HIS A 74 11.54 7.19 0.89
N ALA A 75 12.34 7.28 1.96
CA ALA A 75 11.89 6.90 3.31
C ALA A 75 10.73 7.80 3.78
N SER A 76 10.82 9.12 3.58
CA SER A 76 9.76 10.06 3.93
C SER A 76 8.46 9.76 3.16
N ARG A 77 8.55 9.46 1.86
CA ARG A 77 7.38 9.08 1.06
C ARG A 77 6.71 7.81 1.58
N MET A 78 7.49 6.80 1.97
CA MET A 78 6.95 5.58 2.57
C MET A 78 6.24 5.86 3.91
N VAL A 79 6.76 6.78 4.72
CA VAL A 79 6.11 7.18 5.98
C VAL A 79 4.80 7.92 5.73
N TYR A 80 4.76 8.85 4.76
CA TYR A 80 3.52 9.55 4.39
C TYR A 80 2.48 8.62 3.77
N PHE A 81 2.92 7.71 2.88
CA PHE A 81 2.10 6.64 2.34
C PHE A 81 1.48 5.79 3.46
N ALA A 82 2.30 5.32 4.41
CA ALA A 82 1.82 4.50 5.52
C ALA A 82 0.77 5.24 6.38
N ARG A 83 0.99 6.54 6.65
CA ARG A 83 0.02 7.38 7.37
C ARG A 83 -1.31 7.46 6.62
N ASP A 84 -1.27 7.76 5.33
CA ASP A 84 -2.50 7.98 4.55
C ASP A 84 -3.27 6.68 4.31
N VAL A 85 -2.56 5.58 4.10
CA VAL A 85 -3.14 4.23 4.07
C VAL A 85 -3.83 3.88 5.39
N LEU A 86 -3.21 4.19 6.54
CA LEU A 86 -3.85 3.97 7.85
C LEU A 86 -5.15 4.77 8.00
N LEU A 87 -5.15 6.03 7.58
CA LEU A 87 -6.33 6.88 7.63
C LEU A 87 -7.43 6.38 6.69
N ALA A 88 -7.09 6.09 5.43
CA ALA A 88 -8.04 5.61 4.42
C ALA A 88 -8.65 4.25 4.78
N THR A 89 -7.88 3.38 5.44
CA THR A 89 -8.38 2.06 5.90
C THR A 89 -9.54 2.20 6.88
N GLY A 90 -9.59 3.27 7.67
CA GLY A 90 -10.69 3.53 8.61
C GLY A 90 -12.06 3.68 7.94
N GLU A 91 -12.10 3.91 6.63
CA GLU A 91 -13.35 4.00 5.85
C GLU A 91 -13.82 2.63 5.32
N VAL A 92 -13.00 1.58 5.44
CA VAL A 92 -13.30 0.24 4.96
C VAL A 92 -13.74 -0.65 6.11
N THR A 93 -14.86 -1.33 5.94
CA THR A 93 -15.34 -2.34 6.89
C THR A 93 -15.10 -3.75 6.39
N ASP A 94 -14.97 -4.68 7.33
CA ASP A 94 -15.01 -6.11 7.08
C ASP A 94 -16.42 -6.55 6.59
N PRO A 95 -16.57 -7.78 6.08
CA PRO A 95 -17.87 -8.36 5.70
C PRO A 95 -18.94 -8.39 6.80
N HIS A 96 -18.55 -8.16 8.06
CA HIS A 96 -19.44 -8.16 9.22
C HIS A 96 -19.77 -6.74 9.71
N GLY A 97 -19.28 -5.70 9.03
CA GLY A 97 -19.54 -4.29 9.34
C GLY A 97 -18.62 -3.69 10.41
N HIS A 98 -17.56 -4.39 10.82
CA HIS A 98 -16.55 -3.83 11.73
C HIS A 98 -15.49 -3.05 10.95
N PRO A 99 -14.92 -1.96 11.48
CA PRO A 99 -13.78 -1.29 10.86
C PRO A 99 -12.61 -2.26 10.65
N LEU A 100 -11.94 -2.17 9.50
CA LEU A 100 -10.73 -2.94 9.26
C LEU A 100 -9.54 -2.35 10.03
N GLU A 101 -8.73 -3.25 10.57
CA GLU A 101 -7.45 -2.91 11.17
C GLU A 101 -6.33 -3.49 10.31
N ILE A 102 -5.28 -2.70 10.09
CA ILE A 102 -4.10 -3.13 9.35
C ILE A 102 -2.84 -2.95 10.18
N ARG A 103 -1.82 -3.74 9.86
CA ARG A 103 -0.47 -3.62 10.39
C ARG A 103 0.47 -3.24 9.26
N ILE A 104 1.35 -2.26 9.51
CA ILE A 104 2.34 -1.78 8.54
C ILE A 104 3.73 -1.95 9.14
N GLY A 105 4.59 -2.66 8.42
CA GLY A 105 6.02 -2.72 8.68
C GLY A 105 6.77 -1.89 7.64
N LEU A 106 7.75 -1.10 8.08
CA LEU A 106 8.62 -0.30 7.21
C LEU A 106 10.08 -0.64 7.49
N HIS A 107 10.87 -0.70 6.42
CA HIS A 107 12.31 -0.88 6.48
C HIS A 107 12.98 -0.08 5.35
N SER A 108 14.21 0.37 5.58
CA SER A 108 15.05 1.04 4.60
C SER A 108 16.44 0.41 4.58
N GLY A 109 16.96 0.13 3.40
CA GLY A 109 18.27 -0.47 3.21
C GLY A 109 18.47 -0.86 1.75
N ASP A 110 19.62 -1.44 1.46
CA ASP A 110 19.92 -1.96 0.14
C ASP A 110 19.04 -3.16 -0.18
N VAL A 111 18.56 -3.23 -1.43
CA VAL A 111 17.73 -4.32 -1.94
C VAL A 111 18.24 -4.80 -3.29
N MET A 112 17.96 -6.05 -3.62
CA MET A 112 18.21 -6.62 -4.94
C MET A 112 16.87 -6.77 -5.66
N SER A 113 16.82 -6.36 -6.92
CA SER A 113 15.67 -6.53 -7.81
C SER A 113 16.15 -7.20 -9.10
N GLY A 114 15.33 -8.09 -9.68
CA GLY A 114 15.65 -8.89 -10.85
C GLY A 114 14.41 -9.40 -11.56
#